data_AF-A0A5R8Y8U8-F1
#
_entry.id   AF-A0A5R8Y8U8-F1
#
_cell.length_a   1.000
_cell.length_b   1.000
_cell.length_c   1.000
_cell.angle_alpha   90.00
_cell.angle_beta   90.00
_cell.angle_gamma   90.00
#
_symmetry.space_group_name_H-M   'P 1'
#
loop_
_entity.id
_entity.type
_entity.pdbx_description
1 polymer ?
#
loop_
_entity_poly.entity_id
_entity_poly.type
_entity_poly.pdbx_seq_one_letter_code
_entity_poly.pdbx_strand_id
1 'polypeptide(L)' 'MIYSSNTKPSWESKINWTQIIAVLAMGLAMFGIDLEPDLQERLAVALSSIAAAVTIIWRTWFTTKTLI' A
#
# COMPACT_ATOMS: atom_id res chain seq x y z
N MET A 1 -6.04 -26.14 25.83
CA MET A 1 -5.89 -26.12 24.37
C MET A 1 -5.25 -24.79 24.00
N ILE A 2 -3.93 -24.78 23.70
CA ILE A 2 -3.22 -23.55 23.36
C ILE A 2 -3.53 -23.27 21.89
N TYR A 3 -4.38 -22.26 21.63
CA TYR A 3 -4.54 -21.73 20.28
C TYR A 3 -3.24 -20.99 19.94
N SER A 4 -2.30 -21.66 19.27
CA SER A 4 -1.29 -20.93 18.52
C SER A 4 -2.04 -20.16 17.44
N SER A 5 -2.20 -18.84 17.64
CA SER A 5 -2.67 -17.96 16.59
C SER A 5 -1.66 -18.07 15.45
N ASN A 6 -1.99 -18.85 14.42
CA ASN A 6 -1.18 -19.00 13.22
C ASN A 6 -1.35 -17.73 12.37
N THR A 7 -0.92 -16.59 12.93
CA THR A 7 -0.88 -15.29 12.30
C THR A 7 0.37 -15.25 11.45
N LYS A 8 0.19 -15.18 10.13
CA LYS A 8 1.29 -15.01 9.19
C LYS A 8 2.11 -13.76 9.57
N PRO A 9 3.45 -13.80 9.39
CA PRO A 9 4.30 -12.64 9.63
C PRO A 9 3.79 -11.40 8.88
N SER A 10 3.85 -10.23 9.52
CA SER A 10 3.39 -8.95 8.93
C SER A 10 4.15 -8.58 7.64
N TRP A 11 5.34 -9.12 7.45
CA TRP A 11 6.17 -8.95 6.26
C TRP A 11 5.66 -9.71 5.02
N GLU A 12 4.85 -10.76 5.21
CA GLU A 12 4.19 -11.47 4.11
C GLU A 12 2.96 -10.72 3.58
N SER A 13 2.55 -9.62 4.25
CA SER A 13 1.38 -8.84 3.88
C SER A 13 1.63 -7.99 2.64
N LYS A 14 0.99 -8.36 1.53
CA LYS A 14 0.96 -7.59 0.28
C LYS A 14 0.44 -6.16 0.47
N ILE A 15 -0.48 -5.97 1.42
CA ILE A 15 -1.00 -4.66 1.78
C ILE A 15 0.10 -3.81 2.40
N ASN A 16 0.86 -4.36 3.35
CA ASN A 16 1.94 -3.62 4.01
C ASN A 16 3.01 -3.20 3.01
N TRP A 17 3.39 -4.08 2.09
CA TRP A 17 4.32 -3.76 1.01
C TRP A 17 3.81 -2.67 0.07
N THR A 18 2.53 -2.72 -0.29
CA THR A 18 1.90 -1.66 -1.10
C THR A 18 2.05 -0.30 -0.43
N GLN A 19 1.84 -0.24 0.89
CA GLN A 19 1.98 1.00 1.66
C GLN A 19 3.43 1.46 1.77
N ILE A 20 4.38 0.55 2.00
CA ILE A 20 5.82 0.88 2.03
C ILE A 20 6.26 1.48 0.69
N ILE A 21 5.89 0.84 -0.43
CA ILE A 21 6.23 1.31 -1.77
C ILE A 21 5.59 2.67 -2.03
N ALA A 22 4.33 2.87 -1.63
CA ALA A 22 3.65 4.16 -1.79
C ALA A 22 4.37 5.29 -1.03
N VAL A 23 4.79 5.05 0.21
CA VAL A 23 5.55 6.02 1.01
C VAL A 23 6.89 6.33 0.37
N LEU A 24 7.63 5.32 -0.10
CA LEU A 24 8.91 5.52 -0.77
C LEU A 24 8.74 6.29 -2.09
N ALA A 25 7.75 5.93 -2.90
CA ALA A 25 7.45 6.63 -4.15
C ALA A 25 7.07 8.09 -3.90
N MET A 26 6.28 8.35 -2.84
CA MET A 26 5.91 9.70 -2.45
C MET A 26 7.14 10.49 -1.98
N GLY A 27 8.01 9.89 -1.17
CA GLY A 27 9.25 10.50 -0.73
C GLY A 27 10.18 10.84 -1.90
N LEU A 28 10.31 9.94 -2.89
CA LEU A 28 11.10 10.20 -4.09
C LEU A 28 10.49 11.29 -4.97
N ALA A 29 9.17 11.32 -5.11
CA ALA A 29 8.46 12.38 -5.84
C ALA A 29 8.63 13.75 -5.17
N MET A 30 8.78 13.79 -3.84
CA MET A 30 8.93 15.05 -3.10
C MET A 30 10.37 15.53 -2.93
N PHE A 31 11.32 14.62 -2.80
CA PHE A 31 12.70 14.94 -2.40
C PHE A 31 13.77 14.35 -3.32
N GLY A 32 13.41 13.41 -4.21
CA GLY A 32 14.35 12.67 -5.04
C GLY A 32 14.52 13.21 -6.45
N ILE A 33 13.57 14.02 -6.93
CA ILE A 33 13.57 14.57 -8.29
C ILE A 33 13.11 16.03 -8.22
N ASP A 34 13.82 16.91 -8.91
CA ASP A 34 13.42 18.31 -9.06
C ASP A 34 12.31 18.38 -10.12
N LEU A 35 11.06 18.42 -9.66
CA LEU A 35 9.86 18.49 -10.50
C LEU A 35 9.20 19.85 -10.32
N GLU A 36 8.58 20.35 -11.38
CA GLU A 36 7.72 21.53 -11.25
C GLU A 36 6.59 21.27 -10.24
N PRO A 37 6.20 22.25 -9.41
CA PRO A 37 5.23 22.05 -8.32
C PRO A 37 3.88 21.45 -8.76
N ASP A 38 3.34 21.89 -9.90
CA ASP A 38 2.07 21.35 -10.44
C ASP A 38 2.21 19.87 -10.83
N LEU A 39 3.35 19.48 -11.40
CA LEU A 39 3.60 18.08 -11.76
C LEU A 39 3.78 17.22 -10.51
N GLN A 40 4.45 17.74 -9.48
CA GLN A 40 4.65 17.08 -8.20
C GLN A 40 3.32 16.80 -7.49
N GLU A 41 2.41 17.77 -7.44
CA GLU A 41 1.08 17.60 -6.86
C GLU A 41 0.26 16.54 -7.61
N ARG A 42 0.24 16.59 -8.94
CA ARG A 42 -0.45 15.59 -9.77
C ARG A 42 0.10 14.19 -9.54
N LEU A 43 1.43 14.07 -9.45
CA LEU A 43 2.08 12.80 -9.18
C LEU A 43 1.72 12.27 -7.78
N ALA A 44 1.67 13.14 -6.77
CA ALA A 44 1.24 12.79 -5.43
C ALA A 44 -0.18 12.20 -5.40
N VAL A 45 -1.11 12.87 -6.08
CA VAL A 45 -2.51 12.42 -6.18
C VAL A 45 -2.62 11.10 -6.93
N ALA A 46 -1.88 10.95 -8.03
CA ALA A 46 -1.85 9.71 -8.81
C ALA A 46 -1.31 8.53 -7.98
N LEU A 47 -0.18 8.70 -7.31
CA LEU A 47 0.43 7.68 -6.44
C LEU A 47 -0.53 7.27 -5.31
N SER A 48 -1.16 8.25 -4.67
CA SER A 48 -2.13 8.01 -3.58
C SER A 48 -3.33 7.22 -4.08
N SER A 49 -3.86 7.57 -5.25
CA SER A 49 -5.03 6.92 -5.84
C SER A 49 -4.73 5.47 -6.24
N ILE A 50 -3.57 5.21 -6.84
CA ILE A 50 -3.12 3.86 -7.22
C ILE A 50 -2.91 3.00 -5.97
N ALA A 51 -2.22 3.53 -4.95
CA ALA A 51 -1.99 2.80 -3.70
C ALA A 51 -3.30 2.42 -3.00
N ALA A 52 -4.29 3.32 -3.00
CA ALA A 52 -5.62 3.06 -2.47
C ALA A 52 -6.35 1.96 -3.26
N ALA A 53 -6.35 2.05 -4.59
CA ALA A 53 -6.98 1.05 -5.45
C ALA A 53 -6.36 -0.34 -5.23
N VAL A 54 -5.03 -0.45 -5.27
CA VAL A 54 -4.30 -1.71 -5.03
C VAL A 54 -4.59 -2.26 -3.63
N THR A 55 -4.72 -1.39 -2.63
CA THR A 55 -5.07 -1.82 -1.26
C THR A 55 -6.49 -2.38 -1.19
N ILE A 56 -7.46 -1.76 -1.87
CA ILE A 56 -8.84 -2.27 -1.96
C ILE A 56 -8.83 -3.66 -2.62
N ILE A 57 -8.12 -3.80 -3.74
CA ILE A 57 -7.93 -5.07 -4.45
C ILE A 57 -7.42 -6.17 -3.49
N TRP A 58 -6.34 -5.89 -2.76
CA TRP A 58 -5.81 -6.87 -1.81
C TRP A 58 -6.79 -7.21 -0.71
N ARG A 59 -7.51 -6.21 -0.19
CA ARG A 59 -8.49 -6.43 0.87
C ARG A 59 -9.65 -7.31 0.39
N THR A 60 -10.21 -7.01 -0.77
CA THR A 60 -11.34 -7.72 -1.37
C THR A 60 -11.03 -9.19 -1.64
N TRP A 61 -9.87 -9.50 -2.23
CA TRP A 61 -9.60 -10.87 -2.69
C TRP A 61 -8.71 -11.71 -1.77
N PHE A 62 -7.95 -11.10 -0.86
CA PHE A 62 -6.98 -11.83 -0.04
C PHE A 62 -7.21 -11.71 1.46
N THR A 63 -8.10 -10.82 1.91
CA THR A 63 -8.41 -10.66 3.34
C THR A 63 -9.86 -10.95 3.70
N THR A 64 -10.76 -11.01 2.72
CA THR A 64 -12.15 -11.46 2.93
C THR A 64 -12.12 -12.96 3.27
N LYS A 65 -12.40 -13.31 4.53
CA LYS A 65 -12.70 -14.70 4.89
C LYS A 65 -14.15 -14.97 4.51
N THR A 66 -14.40 -16.00 3.71
CA THR A 66 -15.76 -16.52 3.52
C THR A 66 -16.26 -16.99 4.88
N LEU A 67 -17.25 -16.30 5.44
CA LEU A 67 -17.98 -16.77 6.61
C LEU A 67 -18.93 -17.86 6.11
N ILE A 68 -18.49 -19.12 6.13
CA ILE A 68 -19.37 -20.30 6.02
C ILE A 68 -19.33 -21.01 7.37
#